data_AF-A0A3Q4MH57-F1
#
_entry.id   AF-A0A3Q4MH57-F1
#
_cell.length_a   1.000
_cell.length_b   1.000
_cell.length_c   1.000
_cell.angle_alpha   90.00
_cell.angle_beta   90.00
_cell.angle_gamma   90.00
#
_symmetry.space_group_name_H-M   'P 1'
#
loop_
_entity.id
_entity.type
_entity.pdbx_description
1 polymer ?
#
loop_
_entity_poly.entity_id
_entity_poly.type
_entity_poly.pdbx_seq_one_letter_code
_entity_poly.pdbx_strand_id
1 'polypeptide(L)'
;MFSVALLLLLAAGSVNCEQLTQPPSVILQPGQRLTITCQVSYSLGYYTAWIRQPAGKGLEWIGIKNTGSSYYKDSLKSKFSIDLDTSSKTVTLNGQNMQPEDTAVYYCARVSQ
;
A
#
# COMPACT_ATOMS: atom_id res chain seq x y z
N MET A 1 1.23 -50.56 -19.92
CA MET A 1 2.32 -49.58 -19.82
C MET A 1 1.68 -48.21 -19.89
N PHE A 2 1.72 -47.47 -18.78
CA PHE A 2 1.16 -46.14 -18.49
C PHE A 2 -0.20 -45.78 -19.14
N SER A 3 -1.26 -45.97 -18.35
CA SER A 3 -2.62 -45.56 -18.68
C SER A 3 -2.67 -44.06 -18.97
N VAL A 4 -3.23 -43.70 -20.13
CA VAL A 4 -3.50 -42.31 -20.58
C VAL A 4 -4.36 -41.53 -19.58
N ALA A 5 -4.95 -42.20 -18.58
CA ALA A 5 -5.63 -41.59 -17.45
C ALA A 5 -4.75 -40.68 -16.57
N LEU A 6 -3.42 -40.76 -16.66
CA LEU A 6 -2.49 -39.87 -15.94
C LEU A 6 -2.04 -38.65 -16.76
N LEU A 7 -2.86 -38.22 -17.72
CA LEU A 7 -2.73 -36.93 -18.42
C LEU A 7 -3.78 -35.90 -17.97
N LEU A 8 -4.33 -36.07 -16.75
CA LEU A 8 -4.96 -34.98 -15.99
C LEU A 8 -3.86 -34.04 -15.44
N LEU A 9 -3.05 -33.46 -16.31
CA LEU A 9 -2.31 -32.25 -15.98
C LEU A 9 -3.31 -31.10 -16.04
N LEU A 10 -3.86 -30.81 -14.86
CA LEU A 10 -4.62 -29.60 -14.54
C LEU A 10 -4.00 -28.41 -15.30
N ALA A 11 -4.71 -27.90 -16.31
CA ALA A 11 -4.47 -26.56 -16.80
C ALA A 11 -4.90 -25.61 -15.68
N ALA A 12 -4.06 -25.45 -14.67
CA ALA A 12 -4.21 -24.41 -13.68
C ALA A 12 -3.98 -23.08 -14.42
N GLY A 13 -5.07 -22.40 -14.77
CA GLY A 13 -4.99 -21.05 -15.31
C GLY A 13 -4.20 -20.18 -14.34
N SER A 14 -3.10 -19.60 -14.81
CA SER A 14 -2.31 -18.66 -14.01
C SER A 14 -3.14 -17.40 -13.80
N VAL A 15 -3.62 -17.16 -12.58
CA VAL A 15 -4.19 -15.87 -12.20
C VAL A 15 -3.03 -14.93 -11.89
N ASN A 16 -2.91 -13.85 -12.65
CA ASN A 16 -1.92 -12.81 -12.38
C ASN A 16 -2.45 -11.90 -11.26
N CYS A 17 -2.10 -12.22 -10.01
CA CYS A 17 -2.41 -11.37 -8.86
C CYS A 17 -1.29 -10.34 -8.66
N GLU A 18 -1.68 -9.09 -8.48
CA GLU A 18 -0.76 -8.10 -7.94
C GLU A 18 -0.77 -8.14 -6.42
N GLN A 19 0.41 -7.98 -5.84
CA GLN A 19 0.62 -8.10 -4.41
C GLN A 19 1.12 -6.76 -3.88
N LEU A 20 0.53 -6.35 -2.75
CA LEU A 20 0.93 -5.18 -1.98
C LEU A 20 1.17 -5.67 -0.55
N THR A 21 2.42 -5.58 -0.10
CA THR A 21 2.86 -6.13 1.18
C THR A 21 3.31 -4.99 2.09
N GLN A 22 2.73 -4.89 3.26
CA GLN A 22 3.07 -3.91 4.29
C GLN A 22 3.22 -4.59 5.66
N PRO A 23 3.89 -3.97 6.64
CA PRO A 23 3.96 -4.50 7.99
C PRO A 23 2.56 -4.70 8.60
N PRO A 24 2.38 -5.70 9.49
CA PRO A 24 1.09 -5.96 10.12
C PRO A 24 0.68 -4.85 11.10
N SER A 25 1.65 -4.24 11.80
CA SER A 25 1.40 -3.15 12.74
C SER A 25 2.67 -2.34 12.99
N VAL A 26 2.51 -1.07 13.32
CA VAL A 26 3.57 -0.19 13.82
C VAL A 26 3.05 0.49 15.08
N ILE A 27 3.80 0.41 16.18
CA ILE A 27 3.46 1.03 17.47
C ILE A 27 4.45 2.16 17.72
N LEU A 28 3.92 3.34 18.05
CA LEU A 28 4.68 4.56 18.25
C LEU A 28 4.24 5.25 19.55
N GLN A 29 5.14 6.02 20.13
CA GLN A 29 4.82 7.01 21.16
C GLN A 29 4.38 8.34 20.52
N PRO A 30 3.58 9.16 21.22
CA PRO A 30 3.22 10.49 20.76
C PRO A 30 4.45 11.34 20.40
N GLY A 31 4.33 12.12 19.32
CA GLY A 31 5.40 12.97 18.78
C GLY A 31 6.38 12.26 17.85
N GLN A 32 6.41 10.92 17.80
CA GLN A 32 7.30 10.19 16.90
C GLN A 32 6.87 10.30 15.43
N ARG A 33 7.80 9.94 14.54
CA ARG A 33 7.52 9.82 13.10
C ARG A 33 7.00 8.43 12.78
N LEU A 34 6.00 8.37 11.90
CA LEU A 34 5.52 7.13 11.29
C LEU A 34 6.28 6.89 9.99
N THR A 35 6.66 5.63 9.76
CA THR A 35 7.14 5.15 8.46
C THR A 35 6.49 3.79 8.20
N ILE A 36 5.66 3.69 7.17
CA ILE A 36 5.07 2.43 6.71
C ILE A 36 5.51 2.19 5.28
N THR A 37 6.14 1.04 5.06
CA THR A 37 6.64 0.62 3.75
C THR A 37 5.63 -0.32 3.10
N CYS A 38 5.28 -0.07 1.84
CA CYS A 38 4.48 -0.96 1.01
C CYS A 38 5.31 -1.45 -0.19
N GLN A 39 5.63 -2.73 -0.22
CA GLN A 39 6.30 -3.35 -1.36
C GLN A 39 5.26 -3.88 -2.35
N VAL A 40 5.43 -3.56 -3.62
CA VAL A 40 4.47 -3.92 -4.67
C VAL A 40 5.08 -4.87 -5.70
N SER A 41 4.28 -5.76 -6.28
CA SER A 41 4.77 -6.65 -7.35
C SER A 41 4.81 -5.99 -8.73
N TYR A 42 4.07 -4.89 -8.93
CA TYR A 42 3.93 -4.17 -10.20
C TYR A 42 4.95 -3.04 -10.39
N SER A 43 4.97 -2.44 -11.59
CA SER A 43 5.78 -1.26 -11.88
C SER A 43 5.08 0.01 -11.41
N LEU A 44 5.80 0.89 -10.70
CA LEU A 44 5.28 2.12 -10.10
C LEU A 44 5.02 3.27 -11.08
N GLY A 45 4.91 2.96 -12.38
CA GLY A 45 4.40 3.92 -13.38
C GLY A 45 2.92 4.29 -13.16
N TYR A 46 2.17 3.46 -12.44
CA TYR A 46 0.80 3.74 -12.03
C TYR A 46 0.73 4.26 -10.60
N TYR A 47 -0.37 4.95 -10.32
CA TYR A 47 -0.61 5.52 -9.02
C TYR A 47 -0.82 4.46 -7.92
N THR A 48 -0.16 4.68 -6.79
CA THR A 48 -0.38 3.94 -5.54
C THR A 48 -0.81 4.93 -4.47
N ALA A 49 -1.90 4.61 -3.77
CA ALA A 49 -2.54 5.44 -2.77
C ALA A 49 -2.26 4.94 -1.36
N TRP A 50 -2.30 5.86 -0.41
CA TRP A 50 -2.40 5.57 1.01
C TRP A 50 -3.75 6.06 1.54
N ILE A 51 -4.42 5.18 2.26
CA ILE A 51 -5.73 5.41 2.87
C ILE A 51 -5.61 5.05 4.35
N ARG A 52 -6.23 5.81 5.24
CA ARG A 52 -6.36 5.43 6.66
C ARG A 52 -7.80 5.24 7.07
N GLN A 53 -8.02 4.39 8.06
CA GLN A 53 -9.31 4.17 8.69
C GLN A 53 -9.18 4.27 10.21
N PRO A 54 -9.49 5.44 10.79
CA PRO A 54 -9.58 5.57 12.23
C PRO A 54 -10.70 4.69 12.80
N ALA A 55 -10.56 4.23 14.04
CA ALA A 55 -11.55 3.40 14.70
C ALA A 55 -12.94 4.08 14.70
N GLY A 56 -13.98 3.35 14.27
CA GLY A 56 -15.35 3.87 14.19
C GLY A 56 -15.61 4.91 13.09
N LYS A 57 -14.64 5.16 12.18
CA LYS A 57 -14.78 6.10 11.06
C LYS A 57 -14.68 5.40 9.71
N GLY A 58 -15.13 6.10 8.67
CA GLY A 58 -14.96 5.67 7.28
C GLY A 58 -13.51 5.78 6.80
N LEU A 59 -13.28 5.28 5.58
CA LEU A 59 -11.99 5.42 4.91
C LEU A 59 -11.68 6.89 4.62
N GLU A 60 -10.48 7.32 4.95
CA GLU A 60 -9.96 8.65 4.68
C GLU A 60 -8.72 8.54 3.78
N TRP A 61 -8.86 9.00 2.54
CA TRP A 61 -7.74 9.06 1.60
C TRP A 61 -6.70 10.10 2.07
N ILE A 62 -5.43 9.68 2.10
CA ILE A 62 -4.30 10.54 2.50
C ILE A 62 -3.69 11.21 1.27
N GLY A 63 -3.37 10.40 0.28
CA GLY A 63 -2.61 10.84 -0.88
C GLY A 63 -2.35 9.69 -1.85
N ILE A 64 -1.81 10.06 -3.00
CA ILE A 64 -1.47 9.15 -4.08
C ILE A 64 -0.22 9.63 -4.79
N LYS A 65 0.61 8.70 -5.25
CA LYS A 65 1.85 9.02 -5.95
C LYS A 65 2.14 8.04 -7.08
N ASN A 66 2.64 8.57 -8.19
CA ASN A 66 3.35 7.80 -9.21
C ASN A 66 4.69 8.51 -9.51
N THR A 67 5.41 8.04 -10.52
CA THR A 67 6.71 8.62 -10.90
C THR A 67 6.63 10.06 -11.42
N GLY A 68 5.46 10.53 -11.88
CA GLY A 68 5.30 11.86 -12.47
C GLY A 68 4.65 12.90 -11.56
N SER A 69 3.80 12.49 -10.62
CA SER A 69 3.01 13.43 -9.82
C SER A 69 2.56 12.83 -8.48
N SER A 70 2.12 13.72 -7.60
CA SER A 70 1.56 13.37 -6.31
C SER A 70 0.40 14.29 -5.95
N TYR A 71 -0.64 13.72 -5.35
CA TYR A 71 -1.79 14.46 -4.84
C TYR A 71 -2.04 14.06 -3.39
N TYR A 72 -2.51 14.99 -2.59
CA TYR A 72 -2.77 14.79 -1.16
C TYR A 72 -4.10 15.41 -0.78
N LYS A 73 -4.73 14.89 0.27
CA LYS A 73 -5.87 15.54 0.90
C LYS A 73 -5.38 16.80 1.59
N ASP A 74 -6.00 17.94 1.32
CA ASP A 74 -5.54 19.23 1.85
C ASP A 74 -5.41 19.28 3.37
N SER A 75 -6.31 18.61 4.09
CA SER A 75 -6.28 18.54 5.55
C SER A 75 -5.15 17.66 6.11
N LEU A 76 -4.49 16.85 5.27
CA LEU A 76 -3.49 15.86 5.68
C LEU A 76 -2.09 16.10 5.08
N LYS A 77 -1.98 16.97 4.06
CA LYS A 77 -0.73 17.22 3.32
C LYS A 77 0.42 17.81 4.15
N SER A 78 0.12 18.44 5.29
CA SER A 78 1.16 18.94 6.21
C SER A 78 1.70 17.85 7.14
N LYS A 79 0.96 16.74 7.29
CA LYS A 79 1.26 15.68 8.25
C LYS A 79 1.87 14.44 7.60
N PHE A 80 1.42 14.12 6.39
CA PHE A 80 1.85 12.92 5.67
C PHE A 80 2.56 13.26 4.37
N SER A 81 3.59 12.47 4.04
CA SER A 81 4.23 12.45 2.73
C SER A 81 4.33 11.02 2.20
N ILE A 82 4.36 10.89 0.88
CA ILE A 82 4.52 9.60 0.20
C ILE A 82 5.82 9.62 -0.58
N ASP A 83 6.68 8.63 -0.35
CA ASP A 83 7.91 8.40 -1.09
C ASP A 83 7.80 7.15 -1.97
N LEU A 84 8.56 7.14 -3.07
CA LEU A 84 8.47 6.13 -4.11
C LEU A 84 9.90 5.75 -4.53
N ASP A 85 10.22 4.47 -4.43
CA ASP A 85 11.46 3.89 -4.95
C ASP A 85 11.11 2.84 -6.02
N THR A 86 11.38 3.20 -7.28
CA THR A 86 11.10 2.34 -8.44
C THR A 86 12.03 1.13 -8.53
N SER A 87 13.24 1.22 -7.98
CA SER A 87 14.23 0.14 -8.01
C SER A 87 13.79 -1.01 -7.10
N SER A 88 13.40 -0.68 -5.86
CA SER A 88 12.93 -1.66 -4.88
C SER A 88 11.42 -1.97 -4.95
N LYS A 89 10.69 -1.27 -5.84
CA LYS A 89 9.22 -1.31 -5.96
C LYS A 89 8.53 -1.03 -4.63
N THR A 90 8.93 0.08 -4.01
CA THR A 90 8.49 0.44 -2.67
C THR A 90 7.77 1.79 -2.68
N VAL A 91 6.63 1.84 -1.97
CA VAL A 91 5.87 3.06 -1.71
C VAL A 91 5.78 3.26 -0.20
N THR A 92 6.37 4.34 0.29
CA THR A 92 6.50 4.59 1.74
C THR A 92 5.59 5.73 2.15
N LEU A 93 4.75 5.51 3.17
CA LEU A 93 4.03 6.57 3.86
C LEU A 93 4.87 7.05 5.05
N ASN A 94 5.15 8.34 5.09
CA ASN A 94 5.73 8.99 6.26
C ASN A 94 4.69 9.87 6.94
N GLY A 95 4.64 9.84 8.27
CA GLY A 95 3.82 10.73 9.09
C GLY A 95 4.70 11.48 10.10
N GLN A 96 4.40 12.75 10.34
CA GLN A 96 5.14 13.60 11.28
C GLN A 96 4.32 13.92 12.52
N ASN A 97 4.98 14.00 13.68
CA ASN A 97 4.38 14.38 14.96
C ASN A 97 3.10 13.58 15.24
N MET A 98 3.20 12.24 15.23
CA MET A 98 2.05 11.35 15.38
C MET A 98 1.42 11.51 16.75
N GLN A 99 0.09 11.56 16.80
CA GLN A 99 -0.69 11.70 18.03
C GLN A 99 -1.70 10.56 18.15
N PRO A 100 -2.29 10.32 19.33
CA PRO A 100 -3.29 9.27 19.52
C PRO A 100 -4.47 9.34 18.54
N GLU A 101 -4.84 10.54 18.08
CA GLU A 101 -5.95 10.72 17.12
C GLU A 101 -5.61 10.22 15.71
N ASP A 102 -4.34 9.96 15.40
CA ASP A 102 -3.92 9.38 14.13
C ASP A 102 -3.94 7.86 14.14
N THR A 103 -4.21 7.21 15.27
CA THR A 103 -4.32 5.76 15.34
C THR A 103 -5.42 5.28 14.40
N ALA A 104 -5.03 4.47 13.42
CA ALA A 104 -5.87 3.99 12.35
C ALA A 104 -5.27 2.72 11.75
N VAL A 105 -6.09 1.98 10.99
CA VAL A 105 -5.56 1.02 10.02
C VAL A 105 -5.13 1.79 8.79
N TYR A 106 -3.90 1.57 8.32
CA TYR A 106 -3.36 2.20 7.13
C TYR A 106 -3.30 1.17 6.01
N TYR A 107 -3.83 1.53 4.84
CA TYR A 107 -3.90 0.68 3.67
C TYR A 107 -3.10 1.29 2.53
N CYS A 108 -2.18 0.50 1.99
CA CYS A 108 -1.60 0.73 0.68
C CYS A 108 -2.54 0.15 -0.38
N ALA A 109 -2.90 0.96 -1.38
CA ALA A 109 -3.87 0.56 -2.40
C ALA A 109 -3.40 0.97 -3.79
N ARG A 110 -3.43 0.04 -4.75
CA ARG A 110 -3.25 0.37 -6.17
C ARG A 110 -4.53 0.97 -6.71
N VAL A 111 -4.43 2.01 -7.54
CA VAL A 111 -5.59 2.46 -8.33
C VAL A 111 -5.81 1.48 -9.47
N SER A 112 -7.01 0.90 -9.52
CA SER A 112 -7.43 -0.01 -10.58
C SER A 112 -7.45 0.69 -11.93
N GLN A 113 -7.06 -0.04 -12.98
CA GLN A 113 -7.23 0.35 -14.37
C GLN A 113 -8.66 0.05 -14.85
#